data_AF-A0A0M3IUP0-F1
#
_entry.id   AF-A0A0M3IUP0-F1
#
_cell.length_a   1.000
_cell.length_b   1.000
_cell.length_c   1.000
_cell.angle_alpha   90.00
_cell.angle_beta   90.00
_cell.angle_gamma   90.00
#
_symmetry.space_group_name_H-M   'P 1'
#
loop_
_entity.id
_entity.type
_entity.pdbx_description
1 polymer ?
#
loop_
_entity_poly.entity_id
_entity_poly.type
_entity_poly.pdbx_seq_one_letter_code
_entity_poly.pdbx_strand_id
1 'polypeptide(L)'
;MLSQFSLGRQRASAILHLAGLQRRSHAFSKPIENAIQYYEDLIGLTAIRQAQEEVIQCEDQLSSAQKLRREKQTEIKNLQGRLRDIHTELDRTSRGEDKYLDLLTEEHATIKRERHLMEEFEQAETAEREAFQALSARVRKSHEKERERGERTKYWSVSASLIGALLGIIGTTLAAEVRMRRIKEIVPTAAQLTPMLDKIGALVDKQHDQVDVPLRCSSRWRFLG
;
A
#
# COMPACT_ATOMS: atom_id res chain seq x y z
N MET A 1 -15.08 -3.51 -59.92
CA MET A 1 -14.41 -3.96 -58.68
C MET A 1 -13.27 -3.01 -58.26
N LEU A 2 -13.51 -1.70 -58.09
CA LEU A 2 -12.45 -0.75 -57.72
C LEU A 2 -12.86 0.31 -56.67
N SER A 3 -14.05 0.20 -56.05
CA SER A 3 -14.49 1.17 -55.04
C SER A 3 -14.32 0.72 -53.58
N GLN A 4 -13.96 -0.54 -53.32
CA GLN A 4 -13.82 -1.04 -51.94
C GLN A 4 -12.44 -0.83 -51.31
N PHE A 5 -11.42 -0.46 -52.10
CA PHE A 5 -10.03 -0.34 -51.61
C PHE A 5 -9.66 1.04 -51.02
N SER A 6 -10.48 2.09 -51.23
CA SER A 6 -10.15 3.43 -50.71
C SER A 6 -10.57 3.65 -49.24
N LEU A 7 -11.58 2.92 -48.74
CA LEU A 7 -12.03 3.04 -47.35
C LEU A 7 -11.09 2.39 -46.33
N GLY A 8 -10.34 1.35 -46.71
CA GLY A 8 -9.41 0.66 -45.81
C GLY A 8 -8.18 1.50 -45.45
N ARG A 9 -7.71 2.34 -46.38
CA ARG A 9 -6.47 3.12 -46.22
C ARG A 9 -6.65 4.36 -45.34
N GLN A 10 -7.86 4.96 -45.33
CA GLN A 10 -8.18 6.11 -44.48
C GLN A 10 -8.47 5.72 -43.02
N ARG A 11 -9.02 4.53 -42.76
CA ARG A 11 -9.22 4.04 -41.38
C ARG A 11 -7.89 3.63 -40.74
N ALA A 12 -6.96 3.09 -41.51
CA ALA A 12 -5.63 2.73 -41.03
C ALA A 12 -4.80 3.95 -40.57
N SER A 13 -4.86 5.08 -41.28
CA SER A 13 -4.12 6.29 -40.88
C SER A 13 -4.71 6.99 -39.65
N ALA A 14 -6.04 6.98 -39.50
CA ALA A 14 -6.71 7.51 -38.30
C ALA A 14 -6.41 6.67 -37.04
N ILE A 15 -6.33 5.35 -37.17
CA ILE A 15 -5.95 4.43 -36.09
C ILE A 15 -4.46 4.60 -35.73
N LEU A 16 -3.58 4.81 -36.71
CA LEU A 16 -2.15 5.08 -36.48
C LEU A 16 -1.87 6.41 -35.76
N HIS A 17 -2.62 7.47 -36.05
CA HIS A 17 -2.49 8.74 -35.34
C HIS A 17 -3.03 8.70 -33.90
N LEU A 18 -4.09 7.92 -33.63
CA LEU A 18 -4.58 7.67 -32.26
C LEU A 18 -3.59 6.81 -31.46
N ALA A 19 -2.95 5.82 -32.09
CA ALA A 19 -1.93 4.98 -31.44
C ALA A 19 -0.64 5.77 -31.09
N GLY A 20 -0.30 6.81 -31.85
CA GLY A 20 0.88 7.66 -31.60
C GLY A 20 0.77 8.54 -30.35
N LEU A 21 -0.44 8.97 -29.97
CA LEU A 21 -0.67 9.74 -28.74
C LEU A 21 -0.64 8.85 -27.49
N GLN A 22 -1.05 7.59 -27.62
CA GLN A 22 -1.04 6.61 -26.52
C GLN A 22 0.38 6.22 -26.08
N ARG A 23 1.36 6.30 -26.99
CA ARG A 23 2.76 5.90 -26.71
C ARG A 23 3.53 6.91 -25.84
N ARG A 24 3.09 8.16 -25.76
CA ARG A 24 3.80 9.24 -25.03
C ARG A 24 3.39 9.34 -23.55
N SER A 25 2.21 8.86 -23.15
CA SER A 25 1.79 8.89 -21.74
C SER A 25 2.52 7.84 -20.87
N HIS A 26 2.86 6.67 -21.44
CA HIS A 26 3.64 5.64 -20.75
C HIS A 26 5.12 6.02 -20.47
N ALA A 27 5.62 7.11 -21.05
CA ALA A 27 6.99 7.57 -20.82
C ALA A 27 7.15 8.31 -19.49
N PHE A 28 6.08 8.99 -19.03
CA PHE A 28 6.09 9.77 -17.79
C PHE A 28 5.55 9.00 -16.57
N SER A 29 4.85 7.87 -16.76
CA SER A 29 4.35 7.07 -15.64
C SER A 29 5.45 6.31 -14.90
N LYS A 30 6.47 5.83 -15.63
CA LYS A 30 7.60 5.08 -15.06
C LYS A 30 8.39 5.83 -13.97
N PRO A 31 8.81 7.10 -14.15
CA PRO A 31 9.52 7.81 -13.07
C PRO A 31 8.63 8.11 -11.86
N ILE A 32 7.31 8.28 -12.06
CA ILE A 32 6.35 8.52 -10.98
C ILE A 32 6.12 7.22 -10.19
N GLU A 33 5.91 6.10 -10.88
CA GLU A 33 5.82 4.76 -10.27
C GLU A 33 7.08 4.45 -9.46
N ASN A 34 8.27 4.74 -10.00
CA ASN A 34 9.54 4.52 -9.30
C ASN A 34 9.69 5.40 -8.05
N ALA A 35 9.27 6.67 -8.11
CA ALA A 35 9.35 7.57 -6.96
C ALA A 35 8.37 7.16 -5.84
N ILE A 36 7.19 6.67 -6.21
CA ILE A 36 6.19 6.13 -5.28
C ILE A 36 6.71 4.85 -4.63
N GLN A 37 7.25 3.92 -5.42
CA GLN A 37 7.83 2.67 -4.93
C GLN A 37 8.95 2.96 -3.92
N TYR A 38 9.86 3.90 -4.26
CA TYR A 38 10.95 4.31 -3.36
C TYR A 38 10.44 4.90 -2.05
N TYR A 39 9.37 5.71 -2.10
CA TYR A 39 8.76 6.30 -0.90
C TYR A 39 8.06 5.25 -0.03
N GLU A 40 7.30 4.32 -0.64
CA GLU A 40 6.67 3.20 0.07
C GLU A 40 7.70 2.30 0.73
N ASP A 41 8.80 2.00 0.04
CA ASP A 41 9.90 1.20 0.58
C ASP A 41 10.58 1.92 1.75
N LEU A 42 10.82 3.22 1.64
CA LEU A 42 11.50 4.02 2.67
C LEU A 42 10.63 4.18 3.93
N ILE A 43 9.32 4.40 3.76
CA ILE A 43 8.37 4.43 4.89
C ILE A 43 8.14 3.03 5.46
N GLY A 44 8.09 2.02 4.60
CA GLY A 44 7.96 0.62 5.00
C GLY A 44 9.13 0.17 5.87
N LEU A 45 10.36 0.47 5.46
CA LEU A 45 11.61 0.19 6.18
C LEU A 45 11.69 0.94 7.50
N THR A 46 11.34 2.23 7.52
CA THR A 46 11.38 3.02 8.77
C THR A 46 10.35 2.53 9.79
N ALA A 47 9.14 2.18 9.35
CA ALA A 47 8.12 1.61 10.23
C ALA A 47 8.49 0.20 10.77
N ILE A 48 9.16 -0.64 9.97
CA ILE A 48 9.66 -1.95 10.42
C ILE A 48 10.78 -1.75 11.43
N ARG A 49 11.76 -0.88 11.14
CA ARG A 49 12.87 -0.59 12.05
C ARG A 49 12.38 -0.09 13.40
N GLN A 50 11.40 0.82 13.42
CA GLN A 50 10.82 1.33 14.66
C GLN A 50 10.14 0.20 15.47
N ALA A 51 9.38 -0.69 14.82
CA ALA A 51 8.76 -1.81 15.51
C ALA A 51 9.80 -2.81 16.05
N GLN A 52 10.86 -3.08 15.28
CA GLN A 52 11.98 -3.92 15.72
C GLN A 52 12.72 -3.31 16.91
N GLU A 53 12.98 -2.01 16.87
CA GLU A 53 13.64 -1.28 17.96
C GLU A 53 12.82 -1.34 19.26
N GLU A 54 11.49 -1.17 19.19
CA GLU A 54 10.61 -1.35 20.35
C GLU A 54 10.66 -2.78 20.92
N VAL A 55 10.75 -3.80 20.07
CA VAL A 55 10.86 -5.20 20.51
C VAL A 55 12.21 -5.46 21.18
N ILE A 56 13.31 -4.97 20.59
CA ILE A 56 14.67 -5.10 21.15
C ILE A 56 14.74 -4.44 22.54
N GLN A 57 14.18 -3.23 22.69
CA GLN A 57 14.14 -2.55 24.00
C GLN A 57 13.39 -3.38 25.06
N CYS A 58 12.26 -3.99 24.71
CA CYS A 58 11.54 -4.86 25.64
C CYS A 58 12.29 -6.18 25.92
N GLU A 59 13.00 -6.72 24.92
CA GLU A 59 13.84 -7.91 25.09
C GLU A 59 15.01 -7.64 26.05
N ASP A 60 15.68 -6.49 25.90
CA ASP A 60 16.75 -6.06 26.80
C ASP A 60 16.24 -5.90 28.24
N GLN A 61 15.05 -5.29 28.41
CA GLN A 61 14.40 -5.18 29.71
C GLN A 61 14.11 -6.56 30.32
N LEU A 62 13.56 -7.48 29.54
CA LEU A 62 13.31 -8.85 29.98
C LEU A 62 14.61 -9.56 30.37
N SER A 63 15.66 -9.43 29.56
CA SER A 63 16.97 -10.01 29.83
C SER A 63 17.56 -9.50 31.16
N SER A 64 17.43 -8.19 31.42
CA SER A 64 17.87 -7.58 32.67
C SER A 64 17.07 -8.10 33.89
N ALA A 65 15.74 -8.23 33.76
CA ALA A 65 14.89 -8.75 34.82
C ALA A 65 15.17 -10.23 35.10
N GLN A 66 15.36 -11.05 34.06
CA GLN A 66 15.78 -12.45 34.19
C GLN A 66 17.14 -12.60 34.87
N LYS A 67 18.09 -11.71 34.58
CA LYS A 67 19.40 -11.69 35.24
C LYS A 67 19.23 -11.41 36.73
N LEU A 68 18.47 -10.38 37.09
CA LEU A 68 18.19 -10.03 38.49
C LEU A 68 17.53 -11.19 39.24
N ARG A 69 16.51 -11.85 38.66
CA ARG A 69 15.88 -13.03 39.27
C ARG A 69 16.90 -14.14 39.52
N ARG A 70 17.77 -14.43 38.54
CA ARG A 70 18.82 -15.47 38.68
C ARG A 70 19.84 -15.12 39.77
N GLU A 71 20.21 -13.85 39.89
CA GLU A 71 21.10 -13.35 40.95
C GLU A 71 20.46 -13.56 42.32
N LYS A 72 19.23 -13.09 42.52
CA LYS A 72 18.47 -13.26 43.77
C LYS A 72 18.26 -14.74 44.13
N GLN A 73 17.97 -15.58 43.14
CA GLN A 73 17.86 -17.03 43.36
C GLN A 73 19.19 -17.64 43.84
N THR A 74 20.32 -17.15 43.33
CA THR A 74 21.65 -17.62 43.73
C THR A 74 22.00 -17.14 45.14
N GLU A 75 21.67 -15.89 45.47
CA GLU A 75 21.82 -15.33 46.82
C GLU A 75 21.03 -16.14 47.86
N ILE A 76 19.77 -16.46 47.57
CA ILE A 76 18.93 -17.30 48.45
C ILE A 76 19.55 -18.68 48.65
N LYS A 77 19.98 -19.35 47.56
CA LYS A 77 20.62 -20.68 47.66
C LYS A 77 21.90 -20.65 48.51
N ASN A 78 22.72 -19.62 48.36
CA ASN A 78 23.94 -19.45 49.14
C ASN A 78 23.60 -19.23 50.63
N LEU A 79 22.60 -18.41 50.92
CA LEU A 79 22.15 -18.14 52.29
C LEU A 79 21.55 -19.39 52.96
N GLN A 80 20.77 -20.18 52.22
CA GLN A 80 20.23 -21.46 52.67
C GLN A 80 21.33 -22.49 52.96
N GLY A 81 22.38 -22.51 52.12
CA GLY A 81 23.57 -23.31 52.38
C GLY A 81 24.21 -22.94 53.72
N ARG A 82 24.41 -21.65 53.95
CA ARG A 82 24.99 -21.12 55.18
C ARG A 82 24.11 -21.36 56.42
N LEU A 83 22.79 -21.24 56.29
CA LEU A 83 21.84 -21.55 57.37
C LEU A 83 21.91 -23.02 57.79
N ARG A 84 22.03 -23.94 56.82
CA ARG A 84 22.21 -25.37 57.09
C ARG A 84 23.53 -25.66 57.79
N ASP A 85 24.61 -24.96 57.44
CA ASP A 85 25.90 -25.10 58.11
C ASP A 85 25.80 -24.65 59.58
N ILE A 86 25.13 -23.51 59.84
CA ILE A 86 24.86 -23.02 61.20
C ILE A 86 24.01 -24.03 61.99
N HIS A 87 22.93 -24.57 61.41
CA HIS A 87 22.12 -25.62 62.05
C HIS A 87 22.99 -26.83 62.44
N THR A 88 23.83 -27.29 61.52
CA THR A 88 24.72 -28.44 61.75
C THR A 88 25.73 -28.17 62.87
N GLU A 89 26.19 -26.92 63.00
CA GLU A 89 27.11 -26.50 64.07
C GLU A 89 26.39 -26.34 65.42
N LEU A 90 25.17 -25.81 65.40
CA LEU A 90 24.30 -25.65 66.58
C LEU A 90 23.95 -27.03 67.17
N ASP A 91 23.62 -28.01 66.34
CA ASP A 91 23.30 -29.39 66.75
C ASP A 91 24.47 -30.11 67.43
N ARG A 92 25.71 -29.70 67.11
CA ARG A 92 26.94 -30.27 67.69
C ARG A 92 27.38 -29.56 68.97
N THR A 93 26.95 -28.32 69.17
CA THR A 93 27.39 -27.47 70.28
C THR A 93 26.49 -27.70 71.49
N SER A 94 27.07 -27.91 72.68
CA SER A 94 26.28 -28.06 73.90
C SER A 94 25.65 -26.74 74.30
N ARG A 95 24.42 -26.79 74.85
CA ARG A 95 23.70 -25.60 75.33
C ARG A 95 24.39 -24.84 76.47
N GLY A 96 25.36 -25.48 77.14
CA GLY A 96 26.13 -24.86 78.22
C GLY A 96 27.34 -24.05 77.74
N GLU A 97 27.66 -24.08 76.44
CA GLU A 97 28.80 -23.33 75.88
C GLU A 97 28.36 -21.94 75.44
N ASP A 98 29.17 -20.91 75.72
CA ASP A 98 28.88 -19.51 75.32
C ASP A 98 28.65 -19.39 73.81
N LYS A 99 29.35 -20.21 73.02
CA LYS A 99 29.23 -20.29 71.56
C LYS A 99 27.81 -20.63 71.07
N TYR A 100 27.02 -21.34 71.87
CA TYR A 100 25.65 -21.71 71.51
C TYR A 100 24.76 -20.47 71.32
N LEU A 101 24.92 -19.46 72.18
CA LEU A 101 24.14 -18.22 72.09
C LEU A 101 24.53 -17.38 70.87
N ASP A 102 25.83 -17.35 70.54
CA ASP A 102 26.33 -16.66 69.35
C ASP A 102 25.76 -17.29 68.07
N LEU A 103 25.80 -18.63 67.96
CA LEU A 103 25.26 -19.37 66.82
C LEU A 103 23.74 -19.19 66.67
N LEU A 104 23.00 -19.19 67.78
CA LEU A 104 21.55 -18.95 67.77
C LEU A 104 21.21 -17.53 67.31
N THR A 105 22.01 -16.55 67.73
CA THR A 105 21.87 -15.16 67.29
C THR A 105 22.17 -15.03 65.79
N GLU A 106 23.22 -15.70 65.31
CA GLU A 106 23.55 -15.73 63.89
C GLU A 106 22.47 -16.42 63.05
N GLU A 107 21.89 -17.52 63.53
CA GLU A 107 20.78 -18.23 62.90
C GLU A 107 19.58 -17.29 62.72
N HIS A 108 19.12 -16.66 63.80
CA HIS A 108 18.00 -15.72 63.74
C HIS A 108 18.27 -14.55 62.78
N ALA A 109 19.49 -14.01 62.79
CA ALA A 109 19.88 -12.97 61.84
C ALA A 109 19.85 -13.47 60.39
N THR A 110 20.28 -14.72 60.15
CA THR A 110 20.31 -15.35 58.82
C THR A 110 18.91 -15.63 58.31
N ILE A 111 18.00 -16.16 59.14
CA ILE A 111 16.59 -16.36 58.79
C ILE A 111 15.92 -15.02 58.45
N LYS A 112 16.21 -13.96 59.19
CA LYS A 112 15.66 -12.62 58.89
C LYS A 112 16.13 -12.11 57.53
N ARG A 113 17.42 -12.31 57.19
CA ARG A 113 17.94 -11.97 55.86
C ARG A 113 17.32 -12.83 54.77
N GLU A 114 17.07 -14.12 55.01
CA GLU A 114 16.44 -15.01 54.04
C GLU A 114 15.04 -14.55 53.69
N ARG A 115 14.22 -14.20 54.69
CA ARG A 115 12.88 -13.65 54.46
C ARG A 115 12.92 -12.39 53.61
N HIS A 116 13.85 -11.48 53.91
CA HIS A 116 14.02 -10.25 53.14
C HIS A 116 14.43 -10.53 51.69
N LEU A 117 15.39 -11.43 51.45
CA LEU A 117 15.78 -11.82 50.09
C LEU A 117 14.67 -12.53 49.34
N MET A 118 13.80 -13.28 50.03
CA MET A 118 12.64 -13.91 49.44
C MET A 118 11.63 -12.86 48.94
N GLU A 119 11.39 -11.81 49.72
CA GLU A 119 10.55 -10.67 49.30
C GLU A 119 11.14 -9.95 48.08
N GLU A 120 12.46 -9.71 48.05
CA GLU A 120 13.14 -9.13 46.88
C GLU A 120 13.07 -10.05 45.65
N PHE A 121 13.15 -11.36 45.85
CA PHE A 121 13.01 -12.35 44.79
C PHE A 121 11.60 -12.35 44.20
N GLU A 122 10.56 -12.26 45.02
CA GLU A 122 9.17 -12.13 44.54
C GLU A 122 8.96 -10.85 43.74
N GLN A 123 9.58 -9.74 44.14
CA GLN A 123 9.58 -8.49 43.37
C GLN A 123 10.29 -8.68 42.02
N ALA A 124 11.45 -9.35 42.00
CA ALA A 124 12.17 -9.63 40.77
C ALA A 124 11.39 -10.57 39.83
N GLU A 125 10.70 -11.58 40.35
CA GLU A 125 9.80 -12.43 39.55
C GLU A 125 8.63 -11.63 38.96
N THR A 126 8.05 -10.72 39.74
CA THR A 126 6.95 -9.87 39.28
C THR A 126 7.43 -8.96 38.15
N ALA A 127 8.59 -8.31 38.31
CA ALA A 127 9.20 -7.49 37.27
C ALA A 127 9.52 -8.27 35.98
N GLU A 128 10.01 -9.52 36.09
CA GLU A 128 10.21 -10.38 34.93
C GLU A 128 8.90 -10.71 34.22
N ARG A 129 7.85 -11.05 34.97
CA ARG A 129 6.52 -11.36 34.40
C ARG A 129 5.95 -10.15 33.68
N GLU A 130 6.07 -8.95 34.26
CA GLU A 130 5.65 -7.69 33.64
C GLU A 130 6.44 -7.39 32.35
N ALA A 131 7.76 -7.54 32.38
CA ALA A 131 8.60 -7.36 31.19
C ALA A 131 8.25 -8.36 30.08
N PHE A 132 7.97 -9.62 30.43
CA PHE A 132 7.54 -10.64 29.48
C PHE A 132 6.16 -10.33 28.87
N GLN A 133 5.22 -9.85 29.68
CA GLN A 133 3.91 -9.41 29.19
C GLN A 133 4.05 -8.21 28.25
N ALA A 134 4.89 -7.24 28.59
CA ALA A 134 5.18 -6.08 27.74
C ALA A 134 5.77 -6.50 26.39
N LEU A 135 6.79 -7.37 26.40
CA LEU A 135 7.39 -7.93 25.17
C LEU A 135 6.34 -8.67 24.33
N SER A 136 5.56 -9.55 24.95
CA SER A 136 4.52 -10.32 24.27
C SER A 136 3.46 -9.43 23.63
N ALA A 137 3.06 -8.35 24.31
CA ALA A 137 2.12 -7.37 23.78
C ALA A 137 2.70 -6.61 22.59
N ARG A 138 3.97 -6.18 22.65
CA ARG A 138 4.66 -5.48 21.55
C ARG A 138 4.85 -6.37 20.33
N VAL A 139 5.24 -7.63 20.53
CA VAL A 139 5.37 -8.62 19.46
C VAL A 139 4.03 -8.86 18.77
N ARG A 140 2.94 -9.05 19.53
CA ARG A 140 1.59 -9.17 18.97
C ARG A 140 1.17 -7.94 18.19
N LYS A 141 1.38 -6.75 18.75
CA LYS A 141 1.08 -5.47 18.08
C LYS A 141 1.89 -5.29 16.79
N SER A 142 3.15 -5.74 16.75
CA SER A 142 3.97 -5.75 15.54
C SER A 142 3.35 -6.63 14.46
N HIS A 143 2.91 -7.84 14.80
CA HIS A 143 2.24 -8.75 13.85
C HIS A 143 0.85 -8.25 13.42
N GLU A 144 0.13 -7.54 14.28
CA GLU A 144 -1.17 -6.95 13.93
C GLU A 144 -1.00 -5.75 12.98
N LYS A 145 0.02 -4.93 13.21
CA LYS A 145 0.40 -3.82 12.33
C LYS A 145 0.93 -4.30 10.97
N GLU A 146 1.44 -5.53 10.90
CA GLU A 146 1.77 -6.22 9.64
C GLU A 146 0.51 -6.59 8.84
N ARG A 147 -0.60 -6.91 9.53
CA ARG A 147 -1.91 -7.19 8.89
C ARG A 147 -2.68 -5.94 8.48
N GLU A 148 -2.61 -4.84 9.24
CA GLU A 148 -3.22 -3.55 8.87
C GLU A 148 -2.60 -2.89 7.63
N ARG A 149 -1.40 -3.31 7.20
CA ARG A 149 -0.80 -2.85 5.93
C ARG A 149 -1.63 -3.22 4.70
N GLY A 150 -2.52 -4.21 4.81
CA GLY A 150 -3.51 -4.52 3.77
C GLY A 150 -4.57 -3.43 3.57
N GLU A 151 -4.76 -2.52 4.53
CA GLU A 151 -5.77 -1.46 4.43
C GLU A 151 -5.23 -0.18 3.80
N ARG A 152 -3.94 0.12 3.93
CA ARG A 152 -3.33 1.30 3.26
C ARG A 152 -3.33 1.16 1.73
N THR A 153 -3.27 -0.06 1.20
CA THR A 153 -3.46 -0.34 -0.23
C THR A 153 -4.89 -0.01 -0.70
N LYS A 154 -5.91 -0.07 0.18
CA LYS A 154 -7.29 0.32 -0.17
C LYS A 154 -7.40 1.83 -0.41
N TYR A 155 -6.76 2.66 0.41
CA TYR A 155 -6.76 4.11 0.21
C TYR A 155 -5.89 4.56 -0.96
N TRP A 156 -4.83 3.79 -1.27
CA TRP A 156 -3.97 4.05 -2.41
C TRP A 156 -4.70 3.90 -3.74
N SER A 157 -5.43 2.80 -3.95
CA SER A 157 -6.20 2.59 -5.18
C SER A 157 -7.37 3.59 -5.34
N VAL A 158 -8.02 3.94 -4.22
CA VAL A 158 -9.07 4.97 -4.19
C VAL A 158 -8.51 6.36 -4.56
N SER A 159 -7.34 6.73 -4.03
CA SER A 159 -6.68 8.00 -4.35
C SER A 159 -6.22 8.04 -5.80
N ALA A 160 -5.67 6.94 -6.31
CA ALA A 160 -5.28 6.81 -7.72
C ALA A 160 -6.48 6.92 -8.68
N SER A 161 -7.62 6.34 -8.32
CA SER A 161 -8.88 6.48 -9.08
C SER A 161 -9.37 7.93 -9.10
N LEU A 162 -9.35 8.61 -7.95
CA LEU A 162 -9.76 10.02 -7.85
C LEU A 162 -8.86 10.94 -8.69
N ILE A 163 -7.54 10.78 -8.58
CA ILE A 163 -6.57 11.55 -9.37
C ILE A 163 -6.72 11.24 -10.85
N GLY A 164 -6.90 9.96 -11.21
CA GLY A 164 -7.15 9.52 -12.58
C GLY A 164 -8.41 10.13 -13.19
N ALA A 165 -9.49 10.24 -12.41
CA ALA A 165 -10.73 10.89 -12.83
C ALA A 165 -10.52 12.40 -13.08
N LEU A 166 -9.83 13.11 -12.17
CA LEU A 166 -9.55 14.54 -12.33
C LEU A 166 -8.67 14.82 -13.55
N LEU A 167 -7.59 14.05 -13.72
CA LEU A 167 -6.72 14.16 -14.89
C LEU A 167 -7.44 13.75 -16.18
N GLY A 168 -8.35 12.78 -16.12
CA GLY A 168 -9.21 12.38 -17.23
C GLY A 168 -10.12 13.51 -17.68
N ILE A 169 -10.81 14.18 -16.74
CA ILE A 169 -11.65 15.35 -17.02
C ILE A 169 -10.81 16.44 -17.69
N ILE A 170 -9.69 16.84 -17.06
CA ILE A 170 -8.78 17.86 -17.61
C ILE A 170 -8.28 17.49 -19.01
N GLY A 171 -7.89 16.23 -19.20
CA GLY A 171 -7.42 15.72 -20.49
C GLY A 171 -8.48 15.77 -21.59
N THR A 172 -9.73 15.42 -21.26
CA THR A 172 -10.85 15.51 -22.21
C THR A 172 -11.18 16.96 -22.58
N THR A 173 -11.12 17.88 -21.62
CA THR A 173 -11.36 19.31 -21.85
C THR A 173 -10.31 19.88 -22.81
N LEU A 174 -9.02 19.62 -22.56
CA LEU A 174 -7.95 20.09 -23.44
C LEU A 174 -8.03 19.48 -24.85
N ALA A 175 -8.40 18.20 -24.95
CA ALA A 175 -8.58 17.53 -26.25
C ALA A 175 -9.74 18.13 -27.06
N ALA A 176 -10.84 18.51 -26.39
CA ALA A 176 -12.00 19.15 -27.03
C ALA A 176 -11.64 20.53 -27.60
N GLU A 177 -10.89 21.35 -26.84
CA GLU A 177 -10.43 22.66 -27.30
C GLU A 177 -9.48 22.56 -28.51
N VAL A 178 -8.53 21.63 -28.49
CA VAL A 178 -7.61 21.41 -29.62
C VAL A 178 -8.36 20.89 -30.84
N ARG A 179 -9.30 19.95 -30.67
CA ARG A 179 -10.13 19.43 -31.77
C ARG A 179 -10.96 20.54 -32.41
N MET A 180 -11.55 21.44 -31.62
CA MET A 180 -12.32 22.56 -32.15
C MET A 180 -11.45 23.56 -32.93
N ARG A 181 -10.21 23.80 -32.49
CA ARG A 181 -9.22 24.60 -33.25
C ARG A 181 -8.87 23.94 -34.59
N ARG A 182 -8.62 22.62 -34.58
CA ARG A 182 -8.35 21.84 -35.81
C ARG A 182 -9.53 21.82 -36.78
N ILE A 183 -10.75 21.69 -36.28
CA ILE A 183 -11.96 21.74 -37.14
C ILE A 183 -12.09 23.14 -37.76
N LYS A 184 -11.90 24.22 -36.99
CA LYS A 184 -11.95 25.59 -37.50
C LYS A 184 -10.90 25.87 -38.58
N GLU A 185 -9.73 25.24 -38.53
CA GLU A 185 -8.68 25.33 -39.57
C GLU A 185 -9.06 24.60 -40.88
N ILE A 186 -9.90 23.56 -40.83
CA ILE A 186 -10.30 22.75 -42.00
C ILE A 186 -11.61 23.26 -42.63
N VAL A 187 -12.47 23.93 -41.86
CA VAL A 187 -13.70 24.60 -42.35
C VAL A 187 -13.47 25.59 -43.52
N PRO A 188 -12.39 26.40 -43.60
CA PRO A 188 -12.17 27.25 -44.78
C PRO A 188 -11.97 26.45 -46.07
N THR A 189 -11.49 25.21 -46.00
CA THR A 189 -11.34 24.31 -47.16
C THR A 189 -12.70 23.73 -47.59
N ALA A 190 -13.58 23.43 -46.63
CA ALA A 190 -14.94 22.98 -46.92
C ALA A 190 -15.81 24.10 -47.54
N ALA A 191 -15.60 25.35 -47.12
CA ALA A 191 -16.25 26.52 -47.71
C ALA A 191 -15.80 26.83 -49.15
N GLN A 192 -14.67 26.27 -49.62
CA GLN A 192 -14.26 26.32 -51.03
C GLN A 192 -14.83 25.17 -51.87
N LEU A 193 -15.27 24.08 -51.24
CA LEU A 193 -15.90 22.94 -51.90
C LEU A 193 -17.39 23.17 -52.19
N THR A 194 -18.08 23.99 -51.40
CA THR A 194 -19.47 24.40 -51.65
C THR A 194 -19.72 25.02 -53.03
N PRO A 195 -18.93 25.99 -53.54
CA PRO A 195 -19.15 26.53 -54.88
C PRO A 195 -18.80 25.54 -56.00
N MET A 196 -18.00 24.49 -55.73
CA MET A 196 -17.76 23.42 -56.71
C MET A 196 -18.90 22.41 -56.74
N LEU A 197 -19.53 22.10 -55.60
CA LEU A 197 -20.74 21.27 -55.55
C LEU A 197 -21.90 21.92 -56.31
N ASP A 198 -22.10 23.24 -56.16
CA ASP A 198 -23.14 23.96 -56.90
C ASP A 198 -22.90 23.91 -58.42
N LYS A 199 -21.64 24.00 -58.87
CA LYS A 199 -21.30 23.86 -60.29
C LYS A 199 -21.54 22.44 -60.81
N ILE A 200 -21.27 21.42 -60.00
CA ILE A 200 -21.54 20.03 -60.37
C ILE A 200 -23.05 19.78 -60.41
N GLY A 201 -23.82 20.30 -59.44
CA GLY A 201 -25.29 20.26 -59.47
C GLY A 201 -25.86 20.89 -60.74
N ALA A 202 -25.38 22.09 -61.10
CA ALA A 202 -25.79 22.78 -62.33
C ALA A 202 -25.41 22.04 -63.62
N LEU A 203 -24.33 21.24 -63.62
CA LEU A 203 -23.95 20.40 -64.76
C LEU A 203 -24.78 19.12 -64.84
N VAL A 204 -25.15 18.54 -63.69
CA VAL A 204 -26.06 17.39 -63.59
C VAL A 204 -27.46 17.77 -64.08
N ASP A 205 -27.97 18.95 -63.70
CA ASP A 205 -29.26 19.46 -64.21
C ASP A 205 -29.22 19.67 -65.72
N LYS A 206 -28.11 20.19 -66.27
CA LYS A 206 -27.92 20.33 -67.73
C LYS A 206 -27.82 19.00 -68.48
N GLN A 207 -27.33 17.93 -67.83
CA GLN A 207 -27.37 16.60 -68.42
C GLN A 207 -28.76 15.96 -68.34
N HIS A 208 -29.55 16.28 -67.30
CA HIS A 208 -30.94 15.81 -67.19
C HIS A 208 -31.81 16.41 -68.31
N ASP A 209 -31.63 17.69 -68.63
CA ASP A 209 -32.33 18.39 -69.72
C ASP A 209 -31.98 17.88 -71.14
N GLN A 210 -30.84 17.21 -71.33
CA GLN A 210 -30.48 16.58 -72.61
C GLN A 210 -31.03 15.16 -72.79
N VAL A 211 -31.48 14.49 -71.72
CA VAL A 211 -32.01 13.12 -71.77
C VAL A 211 -33.54 13.11 -71.87
N ASP A 212 -34.22 14.20 -71.55
CA ASP A 212 -35.67 14.35 -71.73
C ASP A 212 -36.03 14.74 -73.18
N VAL A 213 -36.05 13.75 -74.07
CA VAL A 213 -36.77 13.84 -75.35
C VAL A 213 -38.28 13.83 -75.06
N PRO A 214 -39.06 14.84 -75.49
CA PRO A 214 -40.49 14.86 -75.28
C PRO A 214 -41.18 13.89 -76.25
N LEU A 215 -41.62 12.72 -75.78
CA LEU A 215 -42.61 11.93 -76.51
C LEU A 215 -43.98 12.63 -76.42
N ARG A 216 -44.19 13.55 -77.36
CA ARG A 216 -45.43 14.24 -77.63
C ARG A 216 -46.46 13.28 -78.26
N CYS A 217 -47.40 12.85 -77.42
CA CYS A 217 -48.85 12.96 -77.60
C CYS A 217 -49.61 12.17 -78.69
N SER A 218 -50.81 11.73 -78.27
CA SER A 218 -52.08 11.67 -79.03
C SER A 218 -52.54 10.32 -79.62
N SER A 219 -53.41 9.66 -78.85
CA SER A 219 -54.72 9.08 -79.22
C SER A 219 -55.05 8.84 -80.71
N ARG A 220 -55.67 7.67 -81.01
CA ARG A 220 -57.14 7.48 -81.19
C ARG A 220 -57.47 6.32 -82.16
N TRP A 221 -58.52 5.54 -81.83
CA TRP A 221 -59.32 4.60 -82.68
C TRP A 221 -58.65 3.25 -83.10
N ARG A 222 -59.30 2.09 -83.26
CA ARG A 222 -60.69 1.59 -83.08
C ARG A 222 -60.76 0.10 -83.58
N PHE A 223 -61.49 -0.77 -82.86
CA PHE A 223 -62.26 -1.98 -83.30
C PHE A 223 -61.48 -3.17 -83.92
N LEU A 224 -61.90 -4.45 -83.90
CA LEU A 224 -63.12 -5.21 -83.54
C LEU A 224 -62.72 -6.71 -83.55
N GLY A 225 -63.44 -7.57 -82.83
CA GLY A 225 -63.35 -9.03 -82.93
C GLY A 225 -63.83 -9.73 -81.69
#